data_AF-A0A250IZW4-F1
#
_entry.id   AF-A0A250IZW4-F1
#
_cell.length_a   1.000
_cell.length_b   1.000
_cell.length_c   1.000
_cell.angle_alpha   90.00
_cell.angle_beta   90.00
_cell.angle_gamma   90.00
#
_symmetry.space_group_name_H-M   'P 1'
#
loop_
_entity.id
_entity.type
_entity.pdbx_description
1 polymer ?
#
loop_
_entity_poly.entity_id
_entity_poly.type
_entity_poly.pdbx_seq_one_letter_code
_entity_poly.pdbx_strand_id
1 'polypeptide(L)'
;MHREDVPATNNHAERLLRHIVCMRKVSFGTKSPEGSRFIERILTAVTTLRLQNRPVLPFLTHAVESWLHGHSAPSLLPSAYPPLHAAT
;
A
#
# COMPACT_ATOMS: atom_id res chain seq x y z
N MET A 1 0.55 -0.66 27.42
CA MET A 1 1.78 0.08 27.07
C MET A 1 1.38 1.34 26.31
N HIS A 2 1.51 2.51 26.92
CA HIS A 2 1.26 3.81 26.31
C HIS A 2 2.59 4.35 25.76
N ARG A 3 2.61 4.79 24.50
CA ARG A 3 3.75 5.52 23.91
C ARG A 3 3.30 6.95 23.71
N GLU A 4 4.02 7.90 24.29
CA GLU A 4 3.68 9.33 24.26
C GLU A 4 3.64 9.89 22.82
N ASP A 5 4.37 9.26 21.90
CA ASP A 5 4.52 9.71 20.50
C ASP A 5 3.45 9.15 19.54
N VAL A 6 2.59 8.23 20.01
CA VAL A 6 1.53 7.64 19.17
C VAL A 6 0.18 8.16 19.63
N PRO A 7 -0.58 8.84 18.76
CA PRO A 7 -1.92 9.26 19.09
C PRO A 7 -2.75 8.07 19.58
N ALA A 8 -3.48 8.24 20.70
CA ALA A 8 -4.34 7.20 21.28
C ALA A 8 -5.54 6.81 20.40
N THR A 9 -5.64 7.34 19.17
CA THR A 9 -6.74 7.09 18.24
C THR A 9 -6.25 6.33 17.02
N ASN A 10 -6.99 5.30 16.63
CA ASN A 10 -6.75 4.45 15.47
C ASN A 10 -7.11 5.13 14.12
N ASN A 11 -7.46 6.42 14.14
CA ASN A 11 -8.00 7.18 13.01
C ASN A 11 -7.18 7.05 11.72
N HIS A 12 -5.86 6.99 11.82
CA HIS A 12 -5.00 6.82 10.64
C HIS A 12 -5.17 5.42 10.02
N ALA A 13 -5.09 4.36 10.84
CA ALA A 13 -5.31 2.99 10.38
C ALA A 13 -6.72 2.80 9.81
N GLU A 14 -7.74 3.34 10.48
CA GLU A 14 -9.12 3.30 9.99
C GLU A 14 -9.29 4.02 8.65
N ARG A 15 -8.65 5.18 8.46
CA ARG A 15 -8.68 5.89 7.17
C ARG A 15 -8.08 5.06 6.04
N LEU A 16 -6.97 4.37 6.30
CA LEU A 16 -6.33 3.49 5.31
C LEU A 16 -7.23 2.30 4.95
N LEU A 17 -7.92 1.72 5.94
CA LEU A 17 -8.80 0.57 5.74
C LEU A 17 -10.19 0.93 5.20
N ARG A 18 -10.61 2.19 5.30
CA ARG A 18 -11.96 2.61 4.88
C ARG A 18 -12.26 2.25 3.42
N HIS A 19 -11.27 2.38 2.54
CA HIS A 19 -11.45 2.07 1.12
C HIS A 19 -11.78 0.59 0.90
N ILE A 20 -11.03 -0.35 1.53
CA ILE A 20 -11.28 -1.79 1.37
C ILE A 20 -12.61 -2.21 2.00
N VAL A 21 -12.96 -1.63 3.16
CA VAL A 21 -14.22 -1.93 3.84
C VAL A 21 -15.42 -1.48 3.01
N CYS A 22 -15.38 -0.26 2.47
CA CYS A 22 -16.43 0.24 1.59
C CYS A 22 -16.56 -0.61 0.33
N MET A 23 -15.44 -0.91 -0.36
CA MET A 23 -15.43 -1.76 -1.56
C MET A 23 -16.05 -3.13 -1.28
N ARG A 24 -15.62 -3.81 -0.21
CA ARG A 24 -16.17 -5.12 0.16
C ARG A 24 -17.67 -5.05 0.45
N LYS A 25 -18.13 -3.97 1.10
CA LYS A 25 -19.55 -3.78 1.43
C LYS A 25 -20.42 -3.57 0.18
N VAL A 26 -19.95 -2.79 -0.80
CA VAL A 26 -20.75 -2.46 -1.99
C VAL A 26 -20.65 -3.50 -3.10
N SER A 27 -19.51 -4.20 -3.21
CA SER A 27 -19.26 -5.18 -4.27
C SER A 27 -19.27 -6.63 -3.79
N PHE A 28 -19.56 -6.88 -2.50
CA PHE A 28 -19.49 -8.18 -1.81
C PHE A 28 -18.10 -8.85 -1.79
N GLY A 29 -17.10 -8.24 -2.41
CA GLY A 29 -15.73 -8.73 -2.47
C GLY A 29 -15.59 -10.04 -3.25
N THR A 30 -14.51 -10.77 -2.96
CA THR A 30 -14.18 -12.05 -3.60
C THR A 30 -14.56 -13.23 -2.69
N LYS A 31 -15.07 -14.31 -3.29
CA LYS A 31 -15.36 -15.57 -2.57
C LYS A 31 -14.28 -16.65 -2.77
N SER A 32 -13.30 -16.41 -3.64
CA SER A 32 -12.17 -17.31 -3.84
C SER A 32 -10.94 -16.87 -3.04
N PRO A 33 -10.08 -17.83 -2.61
CA PRO A 33 -8.77 -17.52 -2.02
C PRO A 33 -7.90 -16.68 -2.97
N GLU A 34 -7.87 -17.00 -4.26
CA GLU A 34 -7.04 -16.34 -5.27
C GLU A 34 -7.48 -14.89 -5.47
N GLY A 35 -8.79 -14.66 -5.57
CA GLY A 35 -9.35 -13.31 -5.68
C GLY A 35 -9.05 -12.49 -4.42
N SER A 36 -9.13 -13.12 -3.25
CA SER A 36 -8.83 -12.43 -1.98
C SER A 36 -7.36 -12.01 -1.91
N ARG A 37 -6.43 -12.89 -2.34
CA ARG A 37 -5.00 -12.59 -2.44
C ARG A 37 -4.69 -11.48 -3.46
N PHE A 38 -5.41 -11.46 -4.59
CA PHE A 38 -5.27 -10.40 -5.57
C PHE A 38 -5.66 -9.04 -4.98
N ILE A 39 -6.85 -8.94 -4.37
CA ILE A 39 -7.34 -7.71 -3.75
C ILE A 39 -6.40 -7.25 -2.62
N GLU A 40 -5.96 -8.17 -1.76
CA GLU A 40 -4.98 -7.91 -0.69
C GLU A 40 -3.70 -7.26 -1.24
N ARG A 41 -3.11 -7.83 -2.30
CA ARG A 41 -1.86 -7.34 -2.89
C ARG A 41 -2.02 -5.97 -3.55
N ILE A 42 -3.09 -5.77 -4.32
CA ILE A 42 -3.35 -4.49 -4.99
C ILE A 42 -3.55 -3.39 -3.96
N LEU A 43 -4.35 -3.62 -2.93
CA LEU A 43 -4.62 -2.60 -1.92
C LEU A 43 -3.40 -2.30 -1.07
N THR A 44 -2.59 -3.31 -0.76
CA THR A 44 -1.29 -3.12 -0.09
C THR A 44 -0.39 -2.20 -0.92
N ALA A 45 -0.22 -2.50 -2.22
CA ALA A 45 0.61 -1.69 -3.10
C ALA A 45 0.09 -0.24 -3.24
N VAL A 46 -1.21 -0.07 -3.52
CA VAL A 46 -1.84 1.26 -3.68
C VAL A 46 -1.70 2.10 -2.42
N THR A 47 -2.00 1.51 -1.26
CA THR A 47 -1.95 2.22 0.02
C THR A 47 -0.52 2.62 0.36
N THR A 48 0.43 1.71 0.18
CA THR A 48 1.86 1.94 0.43
C THR A 48 2.41 3.05 -0.47
N LEU A 49 2.14 3.00 -1.78
CA LEU A 49 2.62 3.99 -2.74
C LEU A 49 2.04 5.38 -2.45
N ARG A 50 0.76 5.47 -2.09
CA ARG A 50 0.13 6.74 -1.69
C ARG A 50 0.77 7.33 -0.43
N LEU A 51 1.03 6.50 0.58
CA LEU A 51 1.72 6.93 1.80
C LEU A 51 3.16 7.40 1.52
N GLN A 52 3.82 6.79 0.54
CA GLN A 52 5.16 7.16 0.09
C GLN A 52 5.17 8.32 -0.92
N ASN A 53 4.01 8.90 -1.26
CA ASN A 53 3.86 9.90 -2.31
C ASN A 53 4.43 9.48 -3.68
N ARG A 54 4.29 8.19 -4.03
CA ARG A 54 4.73 7.59 -5.30
C ARG A 54 3.54 7.34 -6.23
N PRO A 55 3.67 7.54 -7.54
CA PRO A 55 2.57 7.38 -8.49
C PRO A 55 2.21 5.89 -8.67
N VAL A 56 0.93 5.57 -8.44
CA VAL A 56 0.43 4.18 -8.41
C VAL A 56 0.44 3.52 -9.78
N LEU A 57 -0.14 4.16 -10.80
CA LEU A 57 -0.28 3.56 -12.13
C LEU A 57 1.09 3.25 -12.77
N PRO A 58 2.07 4.18 -12.81
CA PRO A 58 3.39 3.87 -13.33
C PRO A 58 4.08 2.70 -12.62
N PHE A 59 3.92 2.59 -11.30
CA PHE A 59 4.48 1.46 -10.55
C PHE A 59 3.84 0.13 -10.94
N LEU A 60 2.51 0.07 -11.05
CA LEU A 60 1.80 -1.15 -11.44
C LEU A 60 2.12 -1.55 -12.87
N THR A 61 2.19 -0.58 -13.79
CA THR A 61 2.63 -0.81 -15.17
C THR A 61 4.02 -1.41 -15.22
N HIS A 62 5.00 -0.80 -14.53
CA HIS A 62 6.36 -1.34 -14.44
C HIS A 62 6.37 -2.75 -13.85
N ALA A 63 5.59 -3.02 -12.80
CA ALA A 63 5.53 -4.35 -12.20
C ALA A 63 5.02 -5.42 -13.16
N VAL A 64 4.00 -5.10 -13.97
CA VAL A 64 3.47 -6.01 -15.00
C VAL A 64 4.48 -6.19 -16.14
N GLU A 65 5.10 -5.11 -16.62
CA GLU A 65 6.14 -5.16 -17.65
C GLU A 65 7.33 -6.02 -17.20
N SER A 66 7.85 -5.82 -15.98
CA SER A 66 8.92 -6.65 -15.42
C SER A 66 8.53 -8.12 -15.39
N TRP A 67 7.31 -8.44 -14.96
CA TRP A 67 6.84 -9.83 -14.93
C TRP A 67 6.76 -10.44 -16.35
N LEU A 68 6.21 -9.71 -17.32
CA LEU A 68 6.11 -10.16 -18.72
C LEU A 68 7.48 -10.42 -19.34
N HIS A 69 8.49 -9.64 -18.97
CA HIS A 69 9.86 -9.77 -19.48
C HIS A 69 10.76 -10.69 -18.63
N GLY A 70 10.24 -11.32 -17.58
CA GLY A 70 11.02 -12.19 -16.68
C GLY A 70 12.04 -11.44 -15.81
N HIS A 71 11.87 -10.12 -15.65
CA HIS A 71 12.67 -9.28 -14.77
C HIS A 71 12.13 -9.28 -13.33
N SER A 72 12.95 -8.80 -12.39
CA SER A 72 12.51 -8.59 -11.01
C SER A 72 11.46 -7.47 -10.92
N ALA A 73 10.45 -7.67 -10.08
CA ALA A 73 9.43 -6.66 -9.81
C ALA A 73 10.03 -5.44 -9.09
N PRO A 74 9.51 -4.23 -9.33
CA PRO A 74 9.96 -3.03 -8.64
C PRO A 74 9.64 -3.12 -7.14
N SER A 75 10.53 -2.58 -6.30
CA SER A 75 10.36 -2.65 -4.84
C SER A 75 9.27 -1.67 -4.36
N LEU A 76 8.37 -2.19 -3.51
CA LEU A 76 7.45 -1.37 -2.72
C LEU A 76 8.16 -0.65 -1.57
N LEU A 77 9.32 -1.14 -1.13
CA LEU A 77 10.13 -0.43 -0.15
C LEU A 77 10.85 0.74 -0.83
N PRO A 78 10.90 1.92 -0.19
CA PRO A 78 11.75 3.00 -0.68
C PRO A 78 13.21 2.53 -0.72
N SER A 79 13.95 2.98 -1.74
CA SER A 79 15.42 2.86 -1.69
C SER A 79 15.92 3.65 -0.48
N ALA A 80 16.82 3.09 0.32
CA ALA A 80 17.08 3.58 1.68
C ALA A 80 17.55 5.06 1.76
N TYR A 81 16.88 5.80 2.67
CA TYR A 81 17.14 7.11 3.32
C TYR A 81 17.14 8.44 2.52
N PRO A 82 16.23 9.39 2.82
CA PRO A 82 16.55 10.83 2.80
C PRO A 82 17.42 11.16 4.03
N PRO A 83 18.46 12.01 3.95
CA PRO A 83 19.35 12.27 5.07
C PRO A 83 18.59 12.74 6.32
N LEU A 84 18.85 12.08 7.45
CA LEU A 84 18.63 12.67 8.77
C LEU A 84 19.55 13.89 8.81
N HIS A 85 18.98 15.11 8.81
CA HIS A 85 19.54 16.43 9.16
C HIS A 85 19.08 17.50 8.16
N ALA A 86 17.95 18.15 8.45
CA ALA A 86 17.71 19.56 8.12
C ALA A 86 16.48 20.06 8.91
N ALA A 87 16.62 20.16 10.23
CA ALA A 87 15.80 21.08 11.02
C ALA A 87 16.78 21.74 11.99
N THR A 88 17.35 22.84 11.51
CA THR A 88 17.93 23.91 12.33
C THR A 88 16.82 24.90 12.64
#